data_AF-A0A851XZ91-F1
#
_entry.id   AF-A0A851XZ91-F1
#
_cell.length_a   1.000
_cell.length_b   1.000
_cell.length_c   1.000
_cell.angle_alpha   90.00
_cell.angle_beta   90.00
_cell.angle_gamma   90.00
#
_symmetry.space_group_name_H-M   'P 1'
#
loop_
_entity.id
_entity.type
_entity.pdbx_description
1 polymer ?
#
loop_
_entity_poly.entity_id
_entity_poly.type
_entity_poly.pdbx_seq_one_letter_code
_entity_poly.pdbx_strand_id
1 'polypeptide(L)'
;QCLSNTPPLTDYFLEDKYEAEINQNNPLGMRGEIAEAYAELIKQMWSGRQSHVAPRMFKTQVGRFAPQFSGYQQQDSQELLAFLLDGLHEDLNRVKKKPYLELKDANGRPDSAVAKEAWENHRLRNDSIIVDIFHGLFKSTLVCPKCSKVSVTFDPFCYLTLPLPLRRDRLMEITLVYADPQRRPVQYRVVVPMMGAISDLCESLSRLSGVPAENMVVTDVYNHRFHKIFQMDEGLNHIMPKDDIFVYEVCKPSEDSSEYVTLSVYFREKTMRQSSNTSGTVLFGQPLLISVPKHKLTVDHLYSVVLEQISRYVKLPLAEEYSTPCTDKGTCNGSNGVVEGDIEEMEHQDGGEEGRDKLAEADPCHSEGCMQVESARDLQPCKKQHFTFSLVNSSGTSEINSIVEGKILKVNAFSALAVDWDSDTRRLLFDEQEAQAFEKHGSMLQPQKKKAVVALRDCIELFTTMETLGEHDPWYCPNCKKHQQATKKFDLWSLPRILVVHLKRFSYSRYWRDKLDTVVEFPIRGLNMSEFVCDPRAGSYVYDLIAVSNHYGAMGVGHYTAYAKNKVNDKWYYFDDSSVSMASEDQIVTKAAYVLFYQRRSSE
;
A
#
# COMPACT_ATOMS: atom_id res chain seq x y z
N GLN A 1 13.59 10.47 21.92
CA GLN A 1 12.42 11.21 22.45
C GLN A 1 11.68 10.47 23.55
N CYS A 2 11.02 9.33 23.31
CA CYS A 2 10.17 8.66 24.33
C CYS A 2 10.88 8.34 25.66
N LEU A 3 12.04 7.67 25.62
CA LEU A 3 12.84 7.38 26.82
C LEU A 3 13.31 8.66 27.55
N SER A 4 13.62 9.73 26.81
CA SER A 4 14.04 11.03 27.37
C SER A 4 12.89 11.79 28.04
N ASN A 5 11.63 11.41 27.78
CA ASN A 5 10.45 11.90 28.51
C ASN A 5 9.89 10.82 29.47
N THR A 6 10.69 9.80 29.81
CA THR A 6 10.38 8.86 30.90
C THR A 6 11.03 9.41 32.17
N PRO A 7 10.26 10.02 33.10
CA PRO A 7 10.86 10.84 34.17
C PRO A 7 11.84 10.06 35.06
N PRO A 8 11.50 8.88 35.63
CA PRO A 8 12.40 8.17 36.55
C PRO A 8 13.74 7.76 35.94
N LEU A 9 13.78 7.50 34.62
CA LEU A 9 15.00 7.18 33.90
C LEU A 9 15.82 8.44 33.65
N THR A 10 15.15 9.52 33.27
CA THR A 10 15.76 10.81 32.94
C THR A 10 16.36 11.47 34.18
N ASP A 11 15.65 11.45 35.30
CA ASP A 11 16.11 12.00 36.58
C ASP A 11 17.39 11.28 37.04
N TYR A 12 17.43 9.95 36.97
CA TYR A 12 18.60 9.13 37.30
C TYR A 12 19.87 9.49 36.50
N PHE A 13 19.75 9.89 35.23
CA PHE A 13 20.87 10.34 34.40
C PHE A 13 21.24 11.83 34.57
N LEU A 14 20.33 12.66 35.10
CA LEU A 14 20.60 14.07 35.42
C LEU A 14 21.10 14.29 36.85
N GLU A 15 20.87 13.31 37.75
CA GLU A 15 21.36 13.26 39.12
C GLU A 15 22.69 12.48 39.26
N ASP A 16 23.35 12.15 38.14
CA ASP A 16 24.65 11.46 38.03
C ASP A 16 24.75 10.07 38.72
N LYS A 17 23.63 9.52 39.19
CA LYS A 17 23.53 8.21 39.86
C LYS A 17 24.10 7.05 39.04
N TYR A 18 24.03 7.16 37.71
CA TYR A 18 24.55 6.16 36.79
C TYR A 18 26.06 5.92 36.93
N GLU A 19 26.86 6.94 37.27
CA GLU A 19 28.32 6.87 37.29
C GLU A 19 28.84 5.84 38.31
N ALA A 20 28.12 5.65 39.41
CA ALA A 20 28.44 4.65 40.43
C ALA A 20 27.94 3.22 40.10
N GLU A 21 26.93 3.07 39.23
CA GLU A 21 26.34 1.78 38.89
C GLU A 21 27.00 1.08 37.69
N ILE A 22 27.72 1.81 36.82
CA ILE A 22 28.38 1.30 35.60
C ILE A 22 29.14 -0.03 35.83
N ASN A 23 29.03 -0.94 34.87
CA ASN A 23 29.60 -2.28 34.92
C ASN A 23 30.47 -2.60 33.70
N GLN A 24 31.64 -1.95 33.64
CA GLN A 24 32.63 -2.12 32.55
C GLN A 24 33.08 -3.58 32.32
N ASN A 25 32.91 -4.44 33.34
CA ASN A 25 33.34 -5.84 33.35
C ASN A 25 32.21 -6.85 33.06
N ASN A 26 31.00 -6.41 32.74
CA ASN A 26 29.89 -7.31 32.42
C ASN A 26 30.14 -7.99 31.05
N PRO A 27 30.24 -9.33 30.95
CA PRO A 27 30.43 -10.01 29.67
C PRO A 27 29.22 -9.93 28.73
N LEU A 28 28.07 -9.43 29.21
CA LEU A 28 26.87 -9.14 28.41
C LEU A 28 26.66 -7.64 28.16
N GLY A 29 27.48 -6.78 28.77
CA GLY A 29 27.38 -5.31 28.63
C GLY A 29 28.27 -4.76 27.52
N MET A 30 28.08 -3.48 27.21
CA MET A 30 28.83 -2.71 26.22
C MET A 30 29.94 -1.87 26.88
N ARG A 31 30.49 -2.41 27.99
CA ARG A 31 31.54 -1.81 28.84
C ARG A 31 31.17 -0.47 29.50
N GLY A 32 29.89 -0.11 29.55
CA GLY A 32 29.43 1.22 29.97
C GLY A 32 29.32 2.24 28.82
N GLU A 33 29.85 1.94 27.63
CA GLU A 33 29.94 2.90 26.52
C GLU A 33 28.56 3.33 25.98
N ILE A 34 27.51 2.51 26.13
CA ILE A 34 26.14 2.85 25.74
C ILE A 34 25.48 3.69 26.85
N ALA A 35 25.68 3.34 28.12
CA ALA A 35 25.18 4.13 29.24
C ALA A 35 25.78 5.55 29.30
N GLU A 36 27.10 5.68 29.09
CA GLU A 36 27.80 6.97 29.05
C GLU A 36 27.32 7.84 27.88
N ALA A 37 27.26 7.29 26.66
CA ALA A 37 26.79 8.03 25.47
C ALA A 37 25.29 8.40 25.54
N TYR A 38 24.47 7.59 26.22
CA TYR A 38 23.08 7.92 26.50
C TYR A 38 22.97 9.04 27.56
N ALA A 39 23.74 8.96 28.65
CA ALA A 39 23.76 9.96 29.70
C ALA A 39 24.19 11.34 29.16
N GLU A 40 25.24 11.40 28.33
CA GLU A 40 25.67 12.64 27.69
C GLU A 40 24.55 13.24 26.83
N LEU A 41 23.89 12.42 26.00
CA LEU A 41 22.78 12.87 25.15
C LEU A 41 21.59 13.39 25.99
N ILE A 42 21.24 12.74 27.09
CA ILE A 42 20.19 13.20 28.01
C ILE A 42 20.58 14.53 28.69
N LYS A 43 21.82 14.65 29.18
CA LYS A 43 22.35 15.89 29.75
C LYS A 43 22.34 17.04 28.74
N GLN A 44 22.69 16.80 27.47
CA GLN A 44 22.60 17.79 26.40
C GLN A 44 21.14 18.20 26.12
N MET A 45 20.23 17.23 25.92
CA MET A 45 18.81 17.47 25.63
C MET A 45 18.10 18.28 26.73
N TRP A 46 18.36 17.96 28.01
CA TRP A 46 17.72 18.62 29.15
C TRP A 46 18.49 19.84 29.67
N SER A 47 19.58 20.24 29.01
CA SER A 47 20.37 21.44 29.38
C SER A 47 19.61 22.76 29.20
N GLY A 48 18.55 22.78 28.39
CA GLY A 48 17.83 24.00 28.00
C GLY A 48 18.59 24.96 27.09
N ARG A 49 19.81 24.62 26.66
CA ARG A 49 20.70 25.53 25.90
C ARG A 49 20.55 25.45 24.38
N GLN A 50 19.91 24.41 23.86
CA GLN A 50 19.86 24.07 22.44
C GLN A 50 18.43 23.65 22.05
N SER A 51 17.97 24.06 20.86
CA SER A 51 16.65 23.66 20.35
C SER A 51 16.62 22.22 19.80
N HIS A 52 17.76 21.74 19.32
CA HIS A 52 17.98 20.39 18.82
C HIS A 52 19.44 19.98 19.03
N VAL A 53 19.69 18.68 19.05
CA VAL A 53 21.04 18.09 19.18
C VAL A 53 21.21 16.98 18.15
N ALA A 54 22.42 16.84 17.59
CA ALA A 54 22.73 15.78 16.64
C ALA A 54 23.39 14.60 17.38
N PRO A 55 22.73 13.45 17.58
CA PRO A 55 23.20 12.35 18.45
C PRO A 55 24.31 11.50 17.80
N ARG A 56 25.40 12.14 17.33
CA ARG A 56 26.47 11.51 16.55
C ARG A 56 27.23 10.46 17.35
N MET A 57 27.71 10.80 18.56
CA MET A 57 28.41 9.85 19.44
C MET A 57 27.53 8.64 19.78
N PHE A 58 26.27 8.91 20.14
CA PHE A 58 25.28 7.87 20.43
C PHE A 58 25.00 6.95 19.22
N LYS A 59 24.77 7.48 18.00
CA LYS A 59 24.62 6.64 16.79
C LYS A 59 25.90 5.84 16.50
N THR A 60 27.09 6.40 16.70
CA THR A 60 28.36 5.68 16.52
C THR A 60 28.47 4.49 17.46
N GLN A 61 28.18 4.67 18.76
CA GLN A 61 28.25 3.56 19.73
C GLN A 61 27.16 2.51 19.49
N VAL A 62 25.91 2.93 19.23
CA VAL A 62 24.82 2.01 18.85
C VAL A 62 25.21 1.21 17.60
N GLY A 63 25.75 1.86 16.56
CA GLY A 63 26.20 1.18 15.34
C GLY A 63 27.45 0.30 15.51
N ARG A 64 28.26 0.51 16.55
CA ARG A 64 29.43 -0.31 16.89
C ARG A 64 29.03 -1.62 17.57
N PHE A 65 28.09 -1.56 18.50
CA PHE A 65 27.64 -2.72 19.28
C PHE A 65 26.46 -3.47 18.64
N ALA A 66 25.65 -2.78 17.82
CA ALA A 66 24.58 -3.37 17.01
C ALA A 66 24.71 -2.92 15.54
N PRO A 67 25.54 -3.60 14.73
CA PRO A 67 25.86 -3.21 13.35
C PRO A 67 24.65 -3.03 12.42
N GLN A 68 23.49 -3.64 12.70
CA GLN A 68 22.26 -3.42 11.95
C GLN A 68 21.82 -1.93 11.95
N PHE A 69 22.10 -1.19 13.03
CA PHE A 69 21.77 0.24 13.13
C PHE A 69 22.88 1.18 12.60
N SER A 70 24.00 0.62 12.12
CA SER A 70 25.12 1.41 11.59
C SER A 70 24.77 2.09 10.25
N GLY A 71 23.98 1.41 9.41
CA GLY A 71 23.67 1.85 8.05
C GLY A 71 22.71 3.06 7.94
N TYR A 72 22.32 3.32 6.69
CA TYR A 72 21.36 4.35 6.27
C TYR A 72 20.00 3.76 5.81
N GLN A 73 19.84 2.44 5.90
CA GLN A 73 18.53 1.80 5.72
C GLN A 73 17.62 2.15 6.89
N GLN A 74 16.31 2.19 6.64
CA GLN A 74 15.32 2.37 7.70
C GLN A 74 15.22 1.11 8.55
N GLN A 75 15.02 1.29 9.86
CA GLN A 75 15.02 0.23 10.86
C GLN A 75 13.78 0.33 11.74
N ASP A 76 13.49 -0.73 12.50
CA ASP A 76 12.38 -0.76 13.43
C ASP A 76 12.72 0.00 14.73
N SER A 77 11.88 0.96 15.13
CA SER A 77 12.08 1.71 16.38
C SER A 77 11.89 0.84 17.63
N GLN A 78 11.14 -0.26 17.54
CA GLN A 78 11.00 -1.24 18.62
C GLN A 78 12.24 -2.12 18.76
N GLU A 79 12.88 -2.54 17.66
CA GLU A 79 14.15 -3.27 17.73
C GLU A 79 15.25 -2.40 18.37
N LEU A 80 15.33 -1.12 17.98
CA LEU A 80 16.25 -0.18 18.61
C LEU A 80 15.91 0.04 20.09
N LEU A 81 14.63 0.15 20.45
CA LEU A 81 14.20 0.29 21.84
C LEU A 81 14.56 -0.94 22.69
N ALA A 82 14.38 -2.15 22.15
CA ALA A 82 14.76 -3.39 22.83
C ALA A 82 16.27 -3.46 23.06
N PHE A 83 17.07 -3.18 22.03
CA PHE A 83 18.53 -3.11 22.15
C PHE A 83 18.99 -2.07 23.18
N LEU A 84 18.36 -0.90 23.23
CA LEU A 84 18.72 0.15 24.19
C LEU A 84 18.30 -0.19 25.62
N LEU A 85 17.15 -0.83 25.84
CA LEU A 85 16.75 -1.28 27.19
C LEU A 85 17.69 -2.38 27.70
N ASP A 86 18.06 -3.34 26.85
CA ASP A 86 19.00 -4.42 27.19
C ASP A 86 20.43 -3.90 27.43
N GLY A 87 20.95 -3.07 26.52
CA GLY A 87 22.27 -2.45 26.64
C GLY A 87 22.41 -1.56 27.88
N LEU A 88 21.40 -0.72 28.17
CA LEU A 88 21.37 0.08 29.41
C LEU A 88 21.14 -0.79 30.66
N HIS A 89 20.44 -1.92 30.55
CA HIS A 89 20.29 -2.85 31.67
C HIS A 89 21.64 -3.45 32.06
N GLU A 90 22.38 -3.98 31.09
CA GLU A 90 23.63 -4.69 31.32
C GLU A 90 24.82 -3.75 31.62
N ASP A 91 24.90 -2.58 30.99
CA ASP A 91 25.90 -1.55 31.33
C ASP A 91 25.72 -1.02 32.76
N LEU A 92 24.50 -0.99 33.30
CA LEU A 92 24.20 -0.50 34.65
C LEU A 92 23.90 -1.64 35.64
N ASN A 93 24.24 -2.89 35.30
CA ASN A 93 23.93 -4.04 36.15
C ASN A 93 24.77 -4.02 37.43
N ARG A 94 24.09 -3.86 38.58
CA ARG A 94 24.65 -3.87 39.93
C ARG A 94 25.25 -5.25 40.25
N VAL A 95 24.71 -6.32 39.67
CA VAL A 95 25.21 -7.70 39.83
C VAL A 95 26.50 -7.90 39.03
N LYS A 96 27.65 -7.63 39.67
CA LYS A 96 28.97 -7.74 39.02
C LYS A 96 29.40 -9.20 38.70
N LYS A 97 28.76 -10.22 39.31
CA LYS A 97 28.98 -11.64 38.99
C LYS A 97 27.65 -12.42 39.04
N LYS A 98 27.05 -12.67 37.88
CA LYS A 98 25.77 -13.40 37.77
C LYS A 98 25.93 -14.86 38.23
N PRO A 99 25.17 -15.36 39.22
CA PRO A 99 25.17 -16.77 39.59
C PRO A 99 24.51 -17.63 38.49
N TYR A 100 24.88 -18.91 38.45
CA TYR A 100 24.11 -19.94 37.73
C TYR A 100 22.90 -20.32 38.59
N LEU A 101 21.71 -20.27 38.00
CA LEU A 101 20.44 -20.63 38.64
C LEU A 101 19.66 -21.54 37.69
N GLU A 102 19.22 -22.69 38.19
CA GLU A 102 18.36 -23.62 37.46
C GLU A 102 16.90 -23.17 37.58
N LEU A 103 16.25 -22.90 36.44
CA LEU A 103 14.83 -22.53 36.40
C LEU A 103 13.96 -23.77 36.66
N LYS A 104 13.08 -23.67 37.66
CA LYS A 104 12.21 -24.77 38.11
C LYS A 104 10.76 -24.49 37.76
N ASP A 105 10.15 -25.43 37.02
CA ASP A 105 8.71 -25.50 36.77
C ASP A 105 7.91 -25.40 38.08
N ALA A 106 6.70 -24.86 38.03
CA ALA A 106 5.84 -24.70 39.21
C ALA A 106 5.60 -26.04 39.92
N ASN A 107 5.44 -27.15 39.17
CA ASN A 107 5.26 -28.50 39.70
C ASN A 107 4.14 -28.61 40.77
N GLY A 108 3.05 -27.86 40.60
CA GLY A 108 1.90 -27.83 41.53
C GLY A 108 2.08 -26.96 42.77
N ARG A 109 3.19 -26.23 42.91
CA ARG A 109 3.38 -25.21 43.95
C ARG A 109 2.48 -24.00 43.67
N PRO A 110 2.04 -23.24 44.70
CA PRO A 110 1.22 -22.04 44.50
C PRO A 110 1.93 -20.99 43.64
N ASP A 111 1.22 -20.42 42.65
CA ASP A 111 1.72 -19.37 41.75
C ASP A 111 2.46 -18.25 42.51
N SER A 112 1.89 -17.80 43.62
CA SER A 112 2.42 -16.73 44.47
C SER A 112 3.79 -17.01 45.10
N ALA A 113 4.17 -18.28 45.24
CA ALA A 113 5.50 -18.69 45.70
C ALA A 113 6.48 -18.82 44.53
N VAL A 114 6.03 -19.40 43.41
CA VAL A 114 6.87 -19.60 42.21
C VAL A 114 7.20 -18.27 41.53
N ALA A 115 6.24 -17.35 41.44
CA ALA A 115 6.45 -15.99 40.94
C ALA A 115 7.44 -15.20 41.81
N LYS A 116 7.37 -15.37 43.14
CA LYS A 116 8.32 -14.75 44.07
C LYS A 116 9.73 -15.33 43.88
N GLU A 117 9.87 -16.65 43.84
CA GLU A 117 11.15 -17.33 43.57
C GLU A 117 11.74 -16.90 42.23
N ALA A 118 10.92 -16.81 41.17
CA ALA A 118 11.35 -16.35 39.85
C ALA A 118 11.84 -14.89 39.85
N TRP A 119 11.14 -13.99 40.55
CA TRP A 119 11.55 -12.59 40.68
C TRP A 119 12.82 -12.42 41.51
N GLU A 120 12.96 -13.17 42.61
CA GLU A 120 14.19 -13.18 43.42
C GLU A 120 15.37 -13.75 42.62
N ASN A 121 15.18 -14.83 41.87
CA ASN A 121 16.18 -15.41 40.96
C ASN A 121 16.55 -14.48 39.79
N HIS A 122 15.60 -13.69 39.26
CA HIS A 122 15.88 -12.66 38.27
C HIS A 122 16.76 -11.57 38.88
N ARG A 123 16.38 -11.00 40.04
CA ARG A 123 17.15 -9.95 40.72
C ARG A 123 18.54 -10.39 41.16
N LEU A 124 18.73 -11.66 41.51
CA LEU A 124 20.06 -12.23 41.81
C LEU A 124 21.03 -12.23 40.61
N ARG A 125 20.54 -12.02 39.38
CA ARG A 125 21.35 -11.94 38.15
C ARG A 125 21.28 -10.57 37.46
N ASN A 126 20.17 -9.86 37.66
CA ASN A 126 19.74 -8.70 36.89
C ASN A 126 19.15 -7.66 37.87
N ASP A 127 19.97 -6.71 38.31
CA ASP A 127 19.53 -5.61 39.19
C ASP A 127 20.10 -4.30 38.66
N SER A 128 19.25 -3.41 38.14
CA SER A 128 19.63 -2.07 37.67
C SER A 128 18.39 -1.18 37.52
N ILE A 129 18.61 0.11 37.28
CA ILE A 129 17.54 1.10 37.05
C ILE A 129 16.53 0.68 35.96
N ILE A 130 16.93 -0.11 34.96
CA ILE A 130 16.01 -0.62 33.94
C ILE A 130 15.05 -1.66 34.52
N VAL A 131 15.51 -2.50 35.45
CA VAL A 131 14.68 -3.47 36.19
C VAL A 131 13.69 -2.74 37.10
N ASP A 132 14.16 -1.72 37.83
CA ASP A 132 13.34 -0.91 38.73
C ASP A 132 12.20 -0.16 38.01
N ILE A 133 12.41 0.20 36.74
CA ILE A 133 11.49 1.05 35.96
C ILE A 133 10.58 0.22 35.03
N PHE A 134 11.15 -0.70 34.25
CA PHE A 134 10.49 -1.32 33.08
C PHE A 134 10.15 -2.80 33.23
N HIS A 135 10.69 -3.53 34.21
CA HIS A 135 10.48 -4.97 34.29
C HIS A 135 9.15 -5.33 34.99
N GLY A 136 8.29 -6.05 34.28
CA GLY A 136 7.16 -6.81 34.84
C GLY A 136 7.44 -8.31 34.84
N LEU A 137 6.41 -9.10 35.18
CA LEU A 137 6.46 -10.57 35.19
C LEU A 137 5.22 -11.15 34.48
N PHE A 138 5.44 -12.02 33.51
CA PHE A 138 4.40 -12.89 32.95
C PHE A 138 4.25 -14.15 33.79
N LYS A 139 3.08 -14.76 33.72
CA LYS A 139 2.87 -16.19 33.97
C LYS A 139 2.69 -16.89 32.62
N SER A 140 3.66 -17.71 32.22
CA SER A 140 3.60 -18.49 30.99
C SER A 140 3.03 -19.88 31.31
N THR A 141 1.94 -20.26 30.65
CA THR A 141 1.34 -21.60 30.79
C THR A 141 1.47 -22.35 29.47
N LEU A 142 2.06 -23.55 29.51
CA LEU A 142 2.25 -24.44 28.36
C LEU A 142 1.57 -25.79 28.60
N VAL A 143 0.78 -26.28 27.64
CA VAL A 143 0.06 -27.57 27.76
C VAL A 143 0.42 -28.51 26.62
N CYS A 144 0.85 -29.73 26.96
CA CYS A 144 1.21 -30.74 25.97
C CYS A 144 -0.03 -31.42 25.35
N PRO A 145 -0.20 -31.44 24.00
CA PRO A 145 -1.33 -32.10 23.35
C PRO A 145 -1.25 -33.65 23.35
N LYS A 146 -0.17 -34.26 23.86
CA LYS A 146 0.02 -35.73 23.88
C LYS A 146 -0.02 -36.36 25.26
N CYS A 147 0.42 -35.65 26.30
CA CYS A 147 0.44 -36.17 27.67
C CYS A 147 -0.28 -35.27 28.68
N SER A 148 -0.91 -34.19 28.22
CA SER A 148 -1.64 -33.21 29.05
C SER A 148 -0.82 -32.59 30.20
N LYS A 149 0.51 -32.75 30.22
CA LYS A 149 1.35 -32.00 31.17
C LYS A 149 1.14 -30.50 30.94
N VAL A 150 0.70 -29.84 32.00
CA VAL A 150 0.81 -28.39 32.17
C VAL A 150 2.20 -28.07 32.74
N SER A 151 2.86 -27.06 32.18
CA SER A 151 4.09 -26.47 32.69
C SER A 151 3.82 -24.98 32.92
N VAL A 152 4.28 -24.44 34.05
CA VAL A 152 4.05 -23.03 34.42
C VAL A 152 5.37 -22.41 34.82
N THR A 153 5.76 -21.36 34.10
CA THR A 153 6.94 -20.52 34.39
C THR A 153 6.52 -19.08 34.62
N PHE A 154 7.39 -18.32 35.28
CA PHE A 154 7.20 -16.90 35.54
C PHE A 154 8.38 -16.14 34.95
N ASP A 155 8.10 -15.38 33.89
CA ASP A 155 9.11 -14.91 32.94
C ASP A 155 9.11 -13.37 32.90
N PRO A 156 10.25 -12.70 33.17
CA PRO A 156 10.31 -11.25 33.25
C PRO A 156 10.24 -10.60 31.86
N PHE A 157 9.64 -9.41 31.76
CA PHE A 157 9.49 -8.68 30.50
C PHE A 157 9.72 -7.18 30.65
N CYS A 158 10.25 -6.53 29.62
CA CYS A 158 10.55 -5.08 29.61
C CYS A 158 9.52 -4.25 28.81
N TYR A 159 8.73 -4.90 27.95
CA TYR A 159 7.68 -4.32 27.12
C TYR A 159 6.66 -5.39 26.69
N LEU A 160 5.45 -4.97 26.34
CA LEU A 160 4.43 -5.83 25.74
C LEU A 160 4.41 -5.63 24.23
N THR A 161 4.47 -6.71 23.44
CA THR A 161 4.24 -6.69 21.99
C THR A 161 2.85 -7.26 21.71
N LEU A 162 1.85 -6.39 21.56
CA LEU A 162 0.47 -6.79 21.40
C LEU A 162 0.15 -7.12 19.93
N PRO A 163 -0.45 -8.29 19.63
CA PRO A 163 -1.01 -8.57 18.32
C PRO A 163 -2.21 -7.65 18.07
N LEU A 164 -2.39 -7.24 16.81
CA LEU A 164 -3.61 -6.55 16.39
C LEU A 164 -4.60 -7.56 15.79
N PRO A 165 -5.91 -7.45 16.05
CA PRO A 165 -6.93 -8.25 15.37
C PRO A 165 -6.81 -8.10 13.84
N LEU A 166 -6.38 -9.17 13.18
CA LEU A 166 -6.22 -9.20 11.74
C LEU A 166 -7.58 -9.08 11.07
N ARG A 167 -7.82 -7.96 10.36
CA ARG A 167 -8.90 -7.91 9.38
C ARG A 167 -8.53 -8.84 8.24
N ARG A 168 -9.27 -9.94 8.11
CA ARG A 168 -9.09 -10.90 7.02
C ARG A 168 -9.48 -10.30 5.68
N ASP A 169 -10.38 -9.32 5.68
CA ASP A 169 -11.02 -8.79 4.47
C ASP A 169 -10.79 -7.29 4.28
N ARG A 170 -10.73 -6.87 3.01
CA ARG A 170 -10.75 -5.47 2.55
C ARG A 170 -11.98 -5.22 1.67
N LEU A 171 -12.41 -3.96 1.61
CA LEU A 171 -13.40 -3.50 0.63
C LEU A 171 -12.68 -3.01 -0.61
N MET A 172 -13.17 -3.38 -1.79
CA MET A 172 -12.75 -2.84 -3.08
C MET A 172 -13.95 -2.25 -3.81
N GLU A 173 -13.74 -1.17 -4.55
CA GLU A 173 -14.70 -0.63 -5.51
C GLU A 173 -14.18 -0.96 -6.90
N ILE A 174 -15.02 -1.58 -7.73
CA ILE A 174 -14.67 -2.09 -9.06
C ILE A 174 -15.84 -1.85 -10.03
N THR A 175 -15.56 -1.76 -11.32
CA THR A 175 -16.59 -1.61 -12.36
C THR A 175 -16.69 -2.87 -13.21
N LEU A 176 -17.87 -3.52 -13.22
CA LEU A 176 -18.15 -4.66 -14.08
C LEU A 176 -18.70 -4.16 -15.43
N VAL A 177 -18.06 -4.59 -16.52
CA VAL A 177 -18.48 -4.38 -17.90
C VAL A 177 -19.07 -5.70 -18.40
N TYR A 178 -20.34 -5.68 -18.79
CA TYR A 178 -21.04 -6.85 -19.33
C TYR A 178 -20.66 -7.09 -20.79
N ALA A 179 -20.82 -8.33 -21.26
CA ALA A 179 -20.65 -8.69 -22.67
C ALA A 179 -21.82 -8.20 -23.56
N ASP A 180 -22.97 -7.92 -22.94
CA ASP A 180 -24.18 -7.32 -23.51
C ASP A 180 -24.01 -5.80 -23.70
N PRO A 181 -23.88 -5.28 -24.95
CA PRO A 181 -23.59 -3.86 -25.21
C PRO A 181 -24.65 -2.88 -24.73
N GLN A 182 -25.90 -3.35 -24.57
CA GLN A 182 -27.02 -2.52 -24.14
C GLN A 182 -27.02 -2.27 -22.63
N ARG A 183 -26.26 -3.07 -21.86
CA ARG A 183 -26.07 -2.83 -20.43
C ARG A 183 -25.01 -1.76 -20.22
N ARG A 184 -25.31 -0.82 -19.32
CA ARG A 184 -24.30 0.08 -18.77
C ARG A 184 -23.34 -0.71 -17.86
N PRO A 185 -22.05 -0.33 -17.77
CA PRO A 185 -21.16 -0.83 -16.74
C PRO A 185 -21.76 -0.58 -15.35
N VAL A 186 -21.60 -1.53 -14.43
CA VAL A 186 -22.13 -1.44 -13.07
C VAL A 186 -20.98 -1.40 -12.07
N GLN A 187 -20.95 -0.37 -11.23
CA GLN A 187 -19.99 -0.24 -10.14
C GLN A 187 -20.46 -1.07 -8.93
N TYR A 188 -19.57 -1.94 -8.44
CA TYR A 188 -19.77 -2.80 -7.28
C TYR A 188 -18.78 -2.45 -6.18
N ARG A 189 -19.25 -2.47 -4.93
CA ARG A 189 -18.38 -2.60 -3.76
C ARG A 189 -18.35 -4.07 -3.33
N VAL A 190 -17.17 -4.67 -3.26
CA VAL A 190 -16.95 -6.10 -2.99
C VAL A 190 -16.09 -6.26 -1.74
N VAL A 191 -16.42 -7.25 -0.90
CA VAL A 191 -15.58 -7.69 0.22
C VAL A 191 -14.71 -8.85 -0.27
N VAL A 192 -13.40 -8.75 -0.12
CA VAL A 192 -12.43 -9.77 -0.54
C VAL A 192 -11.33 -9.96 0.51
N PRO A 193 -10.67 -11.12 0.60
CA PRO A 193 -9.57 -11.32 1.53
C PRO A 193 -8.42 -10.35 1.25
N MET A 194 -7.83 -9.76 2.30
CA MET A 194 -6.72 -8.82 2.20
C MET A 194 -5.43 -9.49 1.67
N MET A 195 -5.33 -10.81 1.84
CA MET A 195 -4.26 -11.67 1.29
C MET A 195 -4.80 -12.65 0.24
N GLY A 196 -5.93 -12.33 -0.40
CA GLY A 196 -6.54 -13.17 -1.42
C GLY A 196 -5.89 -13.05 -2.80
N ALA A 197 -6.29 -13.93 -3.70
CA ALA A 197 -5.94 -13.90 -5.12
C ALA A 197 -7.05 -13.24 -5.96
N ILE A 198 -6.76 -12.95 -7.24
CA ILE A 198 -7.73 -12.39 -8.20
C ILE A 198 -8.96 -13.31 -8.35
N SER A 199 -8.78 -14.64 -8.21
CA SER A 199 -9.90 -15.59 -8.09
C SER A 199 -10.91 -15.23 -7.00
N ASP A 200 -10.46 -14.81 -5.81
CA ASP A 200 -11.33 -14.46 -4.68
C ASP A 200 -12.17 -13.21 -4.99
N LEU A 201 -11.63 -12.28 -5.78
CA LEU A 201 -12.37 -11.11 -6.27
C LEU A 201 -13.41 -11.51 -7.32
N CYS A 202 -13.06 -12.36 -8.27
CA CYS A 202 -13.98 -12.86 -9.30
C CYS A 202 -15.13 -13.67 -8.67
N GLU A 203 -14.85 -14.58 -7.73
CA GLU A 203 -15.89 -15.29 -6.99
C GLU A 203 -16.79 -14.33 -6.18
N SER A 204 -16.19 -13.34 -5.51
CA SER A 204 -16.94 -12.40 -4.66
C SER A 204 -17.78 -11.40 -5.46
N LEU A 205 -17.36 -11.07 -6.69
CA LEU A 205 -18.19 -10.34 -7.66
C LEU A 205 -19.25 -11.24 -8.29
N SER A 206 -18.94 -12.50 -8.59
CA SER A 206 -19.86 -13.46 -9.20
C SER A 206 -21.10 -13.66 -8.33
N ARG A 207 -20.91 -13.78 -7.00
CA ARG A 207 -22.01 -13.84 -6.01
C ARG A 207 -22.87 -12.56 -5.91
N LEU A 208 -22.45 -11.45 -6.52
CA LEU A 208 -23.17 -10.16 -6.51
C LEU A 208 -23.75 -9.76 -7.88
N SER A 209 -23.16 -10.23 -8.98
CA SER A 209 -23.56 -9.91 -10.35
C SER A 209 -24.30 -11.03 -11.07
N GLY A 210 -24.14 -12.29 -10.62
CA GLY A 210 -24.64 -13.47 -11.32
C GLY A 210 -23.78 -13.92 -12.52
N VAL A 211 -22.76 -13.14 -12.90
CA VAL A 211 -21.79 -13.51 -13.94
C VAL A 211 -20.86 -14.61 -13.42
N PRO A 212 -20.59 -15.72 -14.15
CA PRO A 212 -19.63 -16.74 -13.72
C PRO A 212 -18.22 -16.17 -13.53
N ALA A 213 -17.55 -16.50 -12.41
CA ALA A 213 -16.19 -16.04 -12.12
C ALA A 213 -15.16 -16.45 -13.19
N GLU A 214 -15.40 -17.57 -13.88
CA GLU A 214 -14.59 -18.04 -15.00
C GLU A 214 -14.65 -17.11 -16.23
N ASN A 215 -15.75 -16.40 -16.44
CA ASN A 215 -15.95 -15.47 -17.56
C ASN A 215 -15.46 -14.05 -17.24
N MET A 216 -14.75 -13.84 -16.14
CA MET A 216 -14.23 -12.53 -15.75
C MET A 216 -12.78 -12.35 -16.18
N VAL A 217 -12.43 -11.14 -16.65
CA VAL A 217 -11.05 -10.67 -16.82
C VAL A 217 -10.87 -9.38 -16.04
N VAL A 218 -10.01 -9.41 -15.02
CA VAL A 218 -9.72 -8.25 -14.16
C VAL A 218 -8.59 -7.42 -14.77
N THR A 219 -8.78 -6.11 -14.82
CA THR A 219 -7.84 -5.16 -15.43
C THR A 219 -7.70 -3.89 -14.59
N ASP A 220 -6.55 -3.24 -14.71
CA ASP A 220 -6.27 -1.88 -14.26
C ASP A 220 -6.21 -0.98 -15.50
N VAL A 221 -7.08 0.04 -15.55
CA VAL A 221 -7.23 0.95 -16.69
C VAL A 221 -6.76 2.35 -16.29
N TYR A 222 -5.66 2.81 -16.88
CA TYR A 222 -5.10 4.13 -16.59
C TYR A 222 -4.78 4.89 -17.87
N ASN A 223 -5.34 6.11 -17.99
CA ASN A 223 -5.19 6.99 -19.16
C ASN A 223 -5.60 6.31 -20.49
N HIS A 224 -6.87 5.87 -20.55
CA HIS A 224 -7.53 5.30 -21.75
C HIS A 224 -6.92 4.01 -22.31
N ARG A 225 -6.13 3.27 -21.52
CA ARG A 225 -5.51 1.99 -21.90
C ARG A 225 -5.47 1.01 -20.73
N PHE A 226 -5.30 -0.27 -21.03
CA PHE A 226 -4.96 -1.28 -20.02
C PHE A 226 -3.54 -1.02 -19.53
N HIS A 227 -3.39 -0.65 -18.25
CA HIS A 227 -2.10 -0.60 -17.59
C HIS A 227 -1.67 -2.00 -17.15
N LYS A 228 -2.62 -2.83 -16.72
CA LYS A 228 -2.42 -4.25 -16.45
C LYS A 228 -3.69 -5.08 -16.72
N ILE A 229 -3.48 -6.32 -17.18
CA ILE A 229 -4.48 -7.39 -17.17
C ILE A 229 -3.96 -8.44 -16.19
N PHE A 230 -4.76 -8.84 -15.21
CA PHE A 230 -4.32 -9.71 -14.12
C PHE A 230 -4.60 -11.19 -14.41
N GLN A 231 -3.71 -12.07 -13.95
CA GLN A 231 -3.96 -13.52 -13.93
C GLN A 231 -4.68 -13.94 -12.64
N MET A 232 -5.43 -15.04 -12.67
CA MET A 232 -6.33 -15.43 -11.55
C MET A 232 -5.58 -15.82 -10.27
N ASP A 233 -4.35 -16.29 -10.42
CA ASP A 233 -3.41 -16.68 -9.37
C ASP A 233 -2.60 -15.49 -8.81
N GLU A 234 -2.71 -14.29 -9.39
CA GLU A 234 -2.07 -13.10 -8.84
C GLU A 234 -2.71 -12.67 -7.52
N GLY A 235 -1.88 -12.16 -6.60
CA GLY A 235 -2.34 -11.61 -5.34
C GLY A 235 -3.03 -10.24 -5.48
N LEU A 236 -4.11 -10.04 -4.73
CA LEU A 236 -4.85 -8.78 -4.66
C LEU A 236 -4.01 -7.61 -4.13
N ASN A 237 -2.87 -7.89 -3.50
CA ASN A 237 -1.86 -6.91 -3.09
C ASN A 237 -1.21 -6.17 -4.28
N HIS A 238 -1.35 -6.65 -5.52
CA HIS A 238 -0.93 -5.92 -6.72
C HIS A 238 -1.86 -4.75 -7.10
N ILE A 239 -3.05 -4.66 -6.50
CA ILE A 239 -4.01 -3.57 -6.72
C ILE A 239 -3.93 -2.58 -5.54
N MET A 240 -3.61 -1.31 -5.85
CA MET A 240 -3.54 -0.20 -4.90
C MET A 240 -4.91 0.49 -4.70
N PRO A 241 -5.12 1.24 -3.61
CA PRO A 241 -6.39 1.95 -3.34
C PRO A 241 -6.73 3.14 -4.26
N LYS A 242 -6.05 3.26 -5.40
CA LYS A 242 -6.09 4.41 -6.32
C LYS A 242 -6.03 3.98 -7.80
N ASP A 243 -6.13 2.68 -8.05
CA ASP A 243 -6.06 2.09 -9.39
C ASP A 243 -7.51 1.81 -9.84
N ASP A 244 -7.86 2.21 -11.06
CA ASP A 244 -9.24 2.10 -11.56
C ASP A 244 -9.47 0.70 -12.15
N ILE A 245 -10.03 -0.18 -11.32
CA ILE A 245 -10.20 -1.60 -11.64
C ILE A 245 -11.51 -1.87 -12.39
N PHE A 246 -11.36 -2.35 -13.62
CA PHE A 246 -12.45 -2.80 -14.47
C PHE A 246 -12.39 -4.32 -14.63
N VAL A 247 -13.52 -4.98 -14.44
CA VAL A 247 -13.71 -6.40 -14.70
C VAL A 247 -14.58 -6.52 -15.94
N TYR A 248 -14.09 -7.22 -16.97
CA TYR A 248 -14.83 -7.46 -18.20
C TYR A 248 -15.40 -8.87 -18.17
N GLU A 249 -16.69 -9.00 -18.46
CA GLU A 249 -17.31 -10.26 -18.84
C GLU A 249 -16.85 -10.63 -20.26
N VAL A 250 -16.25 -11.80 -20.42
CA VAL A 250 -15.81 -12.35 -21.71
C VAL A 250 -16.42 -13.73 -21.93
N CYS A 251 -16.95 -13.96 -23.13
CA CYS A 251 -17.47 -15.27 -23.51
C CYS A 251 -16.31 -16.26 -23.71
N LYS A 252 -15.96 -17.03 -22.68
CA LYS A 252 -15.19 -18.26 -22.88
C LYS A 252 -16.08 -19.29 -23.58
N PRO A 253 -15.66 -19.88 -24.71
CA PRO A 253 -16.39 -21.00 -25.28
C PRO A 253 -16.00 -22.30 -24.54
N SER A 254 -16.81 -23.35 -24.71
CA SER A 254 -16.63 -24.65 -24.03
C SER A 254 -15.37 -25.39 -24.48
N GLU A 255 -14.93 -26.38 -23.68
CA GLU A 255 -13.57 -26.96 -23.66
C GLU A 255 -12.94 -27.43 -25.00
N ASP A 256 -13.71 -27.63 -26.07
CA ASP A 256 -13.19 -27.88 -27.44
C ASP A 256 -12.55 -26.64 -28.13
N SER A 257 -12.75 -25.43 -27.61
CA SER A 257 -12.61 -24.20 -28.40
C SER A 257 -11.19 -23.62 -28.52
N SER A 258 -10.37 -24.21 -29.39
CA SER A 258 -9.14 -23.56 -29.88
C SER A 258 -9.37 -22.42 -30.90
N GLU A 259 -10.63 -22.06 -31.16
CA GLU A 259 -11.07 -21.21 -32.30
C GLU A 259 -11.31 -19.73 -32.01
N TYR A 260 -11.28 -19.26 -30.76
CA TYR A 260 -11.54 -17.85 -30.41
C TYR A 260 -10.32 -17.17 -29.77
N VAL A 261 -10.24 -15.85 -29.90
CA VAL A 261 -9.20 -14.99 -29.33
C VAL A 261 -9.84 -13.72 -28.76
N THR A 262 -9.56 -13.39 -27.50
CA THR A 262 -9.88 -12.07 -26.92
C THR A 262 -8.81 -11.06 -27.31
N LEU A 263 -9.23 -9.90 -27.81
CA LEU A 263 -8.37 -8.80 -28.24
C LEU A 263 -8.57 -7.57 -27.35
N SER A 264 -7.47 -6.89 -27.04
CA SER A 264 -7.49 -5.55 -26.44
C SER A 264 -7.75 -4.50 -27.51
N VAL A 265 -8.82 -3.72 -27.34
CA VAL A 265 -9.29 -2.72 -28.30
C VAL A 265 -9.25 -1.33 -27.68
N TYR A 266 -8.58 -0.40 -28.36
CA TYR A 266 -8.34 0.98 -27.92
C TYR A 266 -9.00 1.98 -28.88
N PHE A 267 -9.53 3.09 -28.39
CA PHE A 267 -10.05 4.17 -29.25
C PHE A 267 -9.00 5.27 -29.42
N ARG A 268 -8.68 5.64 -30.66
CA ARG A 268 -7.79 6.77 -30.99
C ARG A 268 -8.50 7.79 -31.86
N GLU A 269 -8.26 9.07 -31.59
CA GLU A 269 -8.62 10.18 -32.49
C GLU A 269 -7.42 10.56 -33.34
N LYS A 270 -7.58 10.59 -34.67
CA LYS A 270 -6.59 11.05 -35.64
C LYS A 270 -6.70 12.57 -35.82
N THR A 271 -5.74 13.31 -35.28
CA THR A 271 -5.62 14.76 -35.45
C THR A 271 -4.71 15.10 -36.64
N MET A 272 -5.23 15.87 -37.60
CA MET A 272 -4.48 16.33 -38.77
C MET A 272 -4.03 17.79 -38.54
N ARG A 273 -2.73 17.99 -38.29
CA ARG A 273 -2.17 19.35 -38.13
C ARG A 273 -1.89 19.95 -39.51
N GLN A 274 -2.48 21.11 -39.79
CA GLN A 274 -2.40 21.77 -41.11
C GLN A 274 -0.99 22.23 -41.52
N SER A 275 -0.01 22.17 -40.61
CA SER A 275 1.37 22.65 -40.81
C SER A 275 2.46 21.56 -40.77
N SER A 276 2.12 20.27 -40.60
CA SER A 276 3.11 19.19 -40.67
C SER A 276 2.51 17.85 -41.11
N ASN A 277 3.24 17.09 -41.94
CA ASN A 277 2.88 15.73 -42.39
C ASN A 277 2.96 14.64 -41.28
N THR A 278 2.74 15.03 -40.02
CA THR A 278 2.80 14.17 -38.84
C THR A 278 1.42 14.08 -38.20
N SER A 279 0.69 13.00 -38.51
CA SER A 279 -0.60 12.70 -37.90
C SER A 279 -0.43 12.34 -36.41
N GLY A 280 -1.03 13.14 -35.54
CA GLY A 280 -1.03 12.88 -34.09
C GLY A 280 -2.23 12.03 -33.70
N THR A 281 -2.02 10.92 -32.99
CA THR A 281 -3.11 10.12 -32.41
C THR A 281 -3.22 10.33 -30.90
N VAL A 282 -4.44 10.43 -30.40
CA VAL A 282 -4.75 10.59 -28.96
C VAL A 282 -5.72 9.51 -28.53
N LEU A 283 -5.41 8.78 -27.45
CA LEU A 283 -6.31 7.77 -26.87
C LEU A 283 -7.49 8.43 -26.16
N PHE A 284 -8.69 7.85 -26.27
CA PHE A 284 -9.89 8.31 -25.56
C PHE A 284 -10.81 7.16 -25.13
N GLY A 285 -11.87 7.47 -24.38
CA GLY A 285 -12.89 6.51 -23.97
C GLY A 285 -12.40 5.43 -23.00
N GLN A 286 -13.19 4.36 -22.85
CA GLN A 286 -12.79 3.17 -22.10
C GLN A 286 -12.34 2.08 -23.10
N PRO A 287 -11.22 1.38 -22.88
CA PRO A 287 -10.82 0.28 -23.75
C PRO A 287 -11.77 -0.92 -23.63
N LEU A 288 -11.82 -1.78 -24.64
CA LEU A 288 -12.67 -2.98 -24.65
C LEU A 288 -11.85 -4.27 -24.72
N LEU A 289 -12.41 -5.36 -24.19
CA LEU A 289 -11.94 -6.73 -24.43
C LEU A 289 -13.00 -7.45 -25.28
N ILE A 290 -12.69 -7.71 -26.55
CA ILE A 290 -13.63 -8.29 -27.51
C ILE A 290 -13.14 -9.67 -27.93
N SER A 291 -13.99 -10.69 -27.84
CA SER A 291 -13.66 -12.06 -28.24
C SER A 291 -14.14 -12.34 -29.67
N VAL A 292 -13.21 -12.67 -30.56
CA VAL A 292 -13.46 -12.87 -32.01
C VAL A 292 -12.95 -14.22 -32.51
N PRO A 293 -13.47 -14.75 -33.63
CA PRO A 293 -12.93 -15.96 -34.25
C PRO A 293 -11.47 -15.79 -34.69
N LYS A 294 -10.62 -16.74 -34.32
CA LYS A 294 -9.21 -16.90 -34.72
C LYS A 294 -9.03 -17.25 -36.19
N HIS A 295 -10.09 -17.73 -36.83
CA HIS A 295 -10.11 -18.20 -38.20
C HIS A 295 -11.20 -17.46 -38.99
N LYS A 296 -10.89 -17.09 -40.24
CA LYS A 296 -11.78 -16.35 -41.16
C LYS A 296 -12.19 -14.93 -40.70
N LEU A 297 -11.48 -14.32 -39.74
CA LEU A 297 -11.72 -12.92 -39.34
C LEU A 297 -11.47 -11.96 -40.53
N THR A 298 -12.52 -11.27 -40.97
CA THR A 298 -12.47 -10.18 -41.95
C THR A 298 -12.59 -8.82 -41.27
N VAL A 299 -12.18 -7.77 -41.97
CA VAL A 299 -12.33 -6.38 -41.51
C VAL A 299 -13.81 -6.03 -41.29
N ASP A 300 -14.71 -6.46 -42.20
CA ASP A 300 -16.16 -6.21 -42.09
C ASP A 300 -16.82 -6.88 -40.88
N HIS A 301 -16.38 -8.09 -40.53
CA HIS A 301 -16.87 -8.79 -39.35
C HIS A 301 -16.39 -8.10 -38.07
N LEU A 302 -15.10 -7.74 -38.01
CA LEU A 302 -14.52 -6.96 -36.92
C LEU A 302 -15.19 -5.59 -36.78
N TYR A 303 -15.51 -4.93 -37.90
CA TYR A 303 -16.26 -3.67 -37.94
C TYR A 303 -17.66 -3.84 -37.34
N SER A 304 -18.40 -4.86 -37.76
CA SER A 304 -19.73 -5.17 -37.23
C SER A 304 -19.71 -5.43 -35.72
N VAL A 305 -18.80 -6.28 -35.23
CA VAL A 305 -18.70 -6.62 -33.80
C VAL A 305 -18.30 -5.41 -32.95
N VAL A 306 -17.36 -4.58 -33.42
CA VAL A 306 -16.96 -3.35 -32.72
C VAL A 306 -18.10 -2.32 -32.73
N LEU A 307 -18.80 -2.16 -33.86
CA LEU A 307 -19.94 -1.24 -33.96
C LEU A 307 -21.12 -1.67 -33.06
N GLU A 308 -21.38 -2.98 -32.95
CA GLU A 308 -22.36 -3.55 -32.02
C GLU A 308 -21.99 -3.28 -30.56
N GLN A 309 -20.73 -3.51 -30.18
CA GLN A 309 -20.21 -3.26 -28.83
C GLN A 309 -20.25 -1.77 -28.40
N ILE A 310 -20.13 -0.83 -29.34
CA ILE A 310 -20.21 0.62 -29.06
C ILE A 310 -21.58 1.24 -29.35
N SER A 311 -22.54 0.45 -29.84
CA SER A 311 -23.84 0.93 -30.36
C SER A 311 -24.62 1.81 -29.38
N ARG A 312 -24.51 1.55 -28.07
CA ARG A 312 -25.15 2.33 -26.99
C ARG A 312 -24.72 3.81 -26.98
N TYR A 313 -23.51 4.12 -27.45
CA TYR A 313 -22.93 5.48 -27.42
C TYR A 313 -22.41 5.95 -28.79
N VAL A 314 -22.83 5.32 -29.88
CA VAL A 314 -22.59 5.79 -31.26
C VAL A 314 -23.92 6.03 -31.98
N LYS A 315 -24.25 7.30 -32.17
CA LYS A 315 -25.50 7.79 -32.78
C LYS A 315 -25.42 7.69 -34.30
N LEU A 316 -25.67 6.49 -34.84
CA LEU A 316 -25.80 6.28 -36.28
C LEU A 316 -26.99 7.08 -36.85
N PRO A 317 -26.83 7.85 -37.94
CA PRO A 317 -27.95 8.49 -38.61
C PRO A 317 -28.97 7.48 -39.15
N LEU A 318 -30.26 7.84 -39.08
CA LEU A 318 -31.30 7.11 -39.81
C LEU A 318 -31.11 7.29 -41.31
N ALA A 319 -31.40 6.24 -42.09
CA ALA A 319 -30.80 6.00 -43.40
C ALA A 319 -31.36 6.81 -44.59
N GLU A 320 -31.88 8.03 -44.38
CA GLU A 320 -32.58 8.81 -45.42
C GLU A 320 -31.97 10.20 -45.76
N GLU A 321 -31.04 10.76 -44.99
CA GLU A 321 -30.59 12.16 -45.15
C GLU A 321 -29.16 12.39 -45.71
N TYR A 322 -28.69 11.59 -46.68
CA TYR A 322 -27.44 11.90 -47.42
C TYR A 322 -27.53 11.65 -48.93
N SER A 323 -28.34 12.46 -49.63
CA SER A 323 -28.37 12.54 -51.10
C SER A 323 -27.82 13.88 -51.62
N THR A 324 -26.67 14.33 -51.09
CA THR A 324 -25.94 15.51 -51.57
C THR A 324 -25.00 15.11 -52.72
N PRO A 325 -25.06 15.74 -53.91
CA PRO A 325 -24.19 15.37 -55.03
C PRO A 325 -22.71 15.70 -54.76
N CYS A 326 -21.82 14.86 -55.27
CA CYS A 326 -20.41 15.21 -55.40
C CYS A 326 -20.26 16.31 -56.47
N THR A 327 -19.89 17.53 -56.07
CA THR A 327 -19.45 18.56 -57.01
C THR A 327 -18.00 18.32 -57.43
N ASP A 328 -17.75 18.26 -58.73
CA ASP A 328 -16.42 18.12 -59.33
C ASP A 328 -15.44 19.25 -58.94
N LYS A 329 -14.15 19.00 -59.23
CA LYS A 329 -13.09 20.02 -59.12
C LYS A 329 -13.32 21.17 -60.11
N GLY A 330 -13.95 22.24 -59.65
CA GLY A 330 -14.07 23.51 -60.38
C GLY A 330 -12.97 24.50 -60.01
N THR A 331 -12.05 24.78 -60.94
CA THR A 331 -11.05 25.85 -60.79
C THR A 331 -11.63 27.19 -61.24
N CYS A 332 -11.55 28.23 -60.40
CA CYS A 332 -11.72 29.61 -60.85
C CYS A 332 -10.87 30.61 -60.04
N ASN A 333 -10.47 31.70 -60.68
CA ASN A 333 -9.48 32.65 -60.17
C ASN A 333 -10.02 33.57 -59.07
N GLY A 334 -9.10 34.09 -58.25
CA GLY A 334 -9.42 34.96 -57.11
C GLY A 334 -9.86 36.39 -57.48
N SER A 335 -10.11 37.18 -56.43
CA SER A 335 -10.34 38.63 -56.50
C SER A 335 -9.86 39.24 -55.19
N ASN A 336 -9.03 40.28 -55.26
CA ASN A 336 -8.47 40.92 -54.07
C ASN A 336 -9.51 41.81 -53.37
N GLY A 337 -9.56 41.75 -52.04
CA GLY A 337 -10.25 42.72 -51.19
C GLY A 337 -9.34 43.09 -50.02
N VAL A 338 -8.79 44.31 -50.04
CA VAL A 338 -7.88 44.81 -49.00
C VAL A 338 -8.68 45.51 -47.91
N VAL A 339 -8.40 45.17 -46.65
CA VAL A 339 -8.67 46.01 -45.47
C VAL A 339 -7.47 45.87 -44.54
N GLU A 340 -6.88 46.98 -44.12
CA GLU A 340 -5.74 47.05 -43.18
C GLU A 340 -6.24 47.03 -41.72
N GLY A 341 -5.37 46.72 -40.75
CA GLY A 341 -5.80 46.52 -39.35
C GLY A 341 -4.68 46.29 -38.32
N ASP A 342 -3.63 47.10 -38.38
CA ASP A 342 -2.65 47.41 -37.32
C ASP A 342 -1.69 46.31 -36.78
N ILE A 343 -0.54 46.79 -36.29
CA ILE A 343 0.64 46.03 -35.84
C ILE A 343 1.23 46.71 -34.59
N GLU A 344 1.56 45.92 -33.56
CA GLU A 344 2.69 46.16 -32.62
C GLU A 344 3.28 44.75 -32.34
N GLU A 345 4.55 44.36 -32.60
CA GLU A 345 5.89 44.92 -32.28
C GLU A 345 6.18 44.97 -30.75
N MET A 346 7.36 44.60 -30.20
CA MET A 346 8.71 44.20 -30.71
C MET A 346 9.23 42.99 -29.87
N GLU A 347 9.95 42.00 -30.41
CA GLU A 347 11.39 41.89 -30.73
C GLU A 347 12.44 41.90 -29.58
N HIS A 348 13.40 40.96 -29.63
CA HIS A 348 14.85 41.17 -29.90
C HIS A 348 15.65 39.86 -29.62
N GLN A 349 16.44 39.32 -30.58
CA GLN A 349 17.92 39.44 -30.76
C GLN A 349 18.76 38.76 -29.63
N ASP A 350 19.94 38.15 -29.86
CA ASP A 350 20.86 37.95 -31.00
C ASP A 350 21.56 36.57 -30.79
N GLY A 351 22.30 35.84 -31.64
CA GLY A 351 23.04 36.01 -32.91
C GLY A 351 24.00 34.78 -33.02
N GLY A 352 24.74 34.45 -34.09
CA GLY A 352 24.89 35.00 -35.44
C GLY A 352 25.92 34.15 -36.25
N GLU A 353 26.09 34.47 -37.55
CA GLU A 353 27.16 34.06 -38.50
C GLU A 353 27.46 32.56 -38.81
N GLU A 354 28.00 32.19 -39.97
CA GLU A 354 27.65 32.54 -41.38
C GLU A 354 28.22 31.43 -42.34
N GLY A 355 27.68 31.27 -43.56
CA GLY A 355 28.25 30.32 -44.55
C GLY A 355 27.41 30.07 -45.82
N ARG A 356 27.84 30.62 -46.97
CA ARG A 356 27.30 30.38 -48.34
C ARG A 356 27.48 28.91 -48.78
N ASP A 357 26.77 28.34 -49.78
CA ASP A 357 26.08 28.86 -51.00
C ASP A 357 25.05 27.77 -51.49
N LYS A 358 24.15 27.87 -52.49
CA LYS A 358 23.84 28.86 -53.56
C LYS A 358 22.34 28.79 -54.01
N LEU A 359 22.05 28.72 -55.33
CA LEU A 359 20.73 28.82 -56.02
C LEU A 359 20.71 27.95 -57.31
N ALA A 360 19.63 27.76 -58.11
CA ALA A 360 18.15 27.63 -57.91
C ALA A 360 17.45 27.43 -59.31
N GLU A 361 16.11 27.49 -59.35
CA GLU A 361 15.18 27.58 -60.53
C GLU A 361 14.60 26.29 -61.17
N ALA A 362 13.50 26.43 -61.92
CA ALA A 362 12.48 25.40 -62.20
C ALA A 362 11.64 25.65 -63.49
N ASP A 363 10.84 24.63 -63.88
CA ASP A 363 9.71 24.66 -64.85
C ASP A 363 10.04 25.00 -66.34
N PRO A 364 9.11 24.85 -67.32
CA PRO A 364 7.71 24.38 -67.26
C PRO A 364 7.36 23.20 -68.22
N CYS A 365 6.07 22.85 -68.28
CA CYS A 365 5.45 21.80 -69.10
C CYS A 365 5.31 22.11 -70.60
N HIS A 366 4.99 21.10 -71.42
CA HIS A 366 4.07 21.23 -72.58
C HIS A 366 3.35 19.90 -72.89
N SER A 367 2.23 19.94 -73.62
CA SER A 367 1.30 18.81 -73.87
C SER A 367 0.61 18.93 -75.23
N GLU A 368 0.28 17.80 -75.87
CA GLU A 368 -0.95 17.59 -76.68
C GLU A 368 -1.14 16.09 -77.01
N GLY A 369 -2.39 15.59 -77.15
CA GLY A 369 -2.56 14.13 -77.40
C GLY A 369 -3.96 13.46 -77.41
N CYS A 370 -4.97 14.03 -78.07
CA CYS A 370 -6.14 13.33 -78.68
C CYS A 370 -7.18 12.54 -77.82
N MET A 371 -8.40 12.44 -78.39
CA MET A 371 -9.66 11.82 -77.93
C MET A 371 -9.58 10.29 -77.64
N GLN A 372 -10.53 9.57 -77.02
CA GLN A 372 -11.98 9.47 -77.28
C GLN A 372 -12.66 8.37 -76.41
N VAL A 373 -14.01 8.33 -76.39
CA VAL A 373 -14.94 7.24 -75.96
C VAL A 373 -15.12 6.97 -74.46
N GLU A 374 -16.37 7.06 -74.01
CA GLU A 374 -16.86 6.61 -72.69
C GLU A 374 -17.19 5.10 -72.70
N SER A 375 -17.13 4.44 -71.54
CA SER A 375 -17.94 3.25 -71.27
C SER A 375 -18.35 3.20 -69.80
N ALA A 376 -19.65 3.21 -69.53
CA ALA A 376 -20.18 3.15 -68.17
C ALA A 376 -20.00 1.75 -67.56
N ARG A 377 -19.73 1.70 -66.25
CA ARG A 377 -19.91 0.54 -65.38
C ARG A 377 -20.47 1.01 -64.04
N ASP A 378 -21.33 0.18 -63.46
CA ASP A 378 -22.26 0.58 -62.41
C ASP A 378 -21.59 0.98 -61.09
N LEU A 379 -22.07 2.08 -60.48
CA LEU A 379 -21.71 2.43 -59.12
C LEU A 379 -22.42 1.50 -58.14
N GLN A 380 -21.66 0.66 -57.44
CA GLN A 380 -22.12 0.11 -56.16
C GLN A 380 -22.06 1.20 -55.08
N PRO A 381 -23.07 1.31 -54.20
CA PRO A 381 -23.04 2.27 -53.10
C PRO A 381 -21.99 1.85 -52.07
N CYS A 382 -20.89 2.60 -51.99
CA CYS A 382 -19.82 2.34 -51.03
C CYS A 382 -20.31 2.63 -49.61
N LYS A 383 -20.27 1.63 -48.72
CA LYS A 383 -20.61 1.81 -47.30
C LYS A 383 -19.51 2.65 -46.63
N LYS A 384 -19.85 3.89 -46.27
CA LYS A 384 -18.97 4.77 -45.50
C LYS A 384 -18.73 4.15 -44.10
N GLN A 385 -17.54 3.60 -43.85
CA GLN A 385 -17.13 3.19 -42.51
C GLN A 385 -16.87 4.44 -41.65
N HIS A 386 -17.40 4.45 -40.42
CA HIS A 386 -17.28 5.58 -39.49
C HIS A 386 -15.94 5.65 -38.73
N PHE A 387 -15.12 4.61 -38.83
CA PHE A 387 -13.80 4.51 -38.19
C PHE A 387 -12.95 3.48 -38.92
N THR A 388 -11.63 3.55 -38.76
CA THR A 388 -10.65 2.64 -39.38
C THR A 388 -9.95 1.78 -38.32
N PHE A 389 -9.24 0.72 -38.75
CA PHE A 389 -8.52 -0.17 -37.83
C PHE A 389 -7.02 -0.20 -38.11
N SER A 390 -6.22 -0.21 -37.04
CA SER A 390 -4.77 -0.42 -37.09
C SER A 390 -4.32 -1.41 -36.02
N LEU A 391 -3.34 -2.26 -36.32
CA LEU A 391 -2.67 -3.07 -35.31
C LEU A 391 -1.66 -2.20 -34.55
N VAL A 392 -1.71 -2.23 -33.23
CA VAL A 392 -0.91 -1.37 -32.35
C VAL A 392 -0.12 -2.16 -31.32
N ASN A 393 0.84 -1.50 -30.69
CA ASN A 393 1.56 -2.04 -29.53
C ASN A 393 0.62 -2.23 -28.32
N SER A 394 1.09 -2.97 -27.31
CA SER A 394 0.31 -3.26 -26.09
C SER A 394 -0.19 -2.01 -25.35
N SER A 395 0.52 -0.88 -25.46
CA SER A 395 0.10 0.41 -24.89
C SER A 395 -0.90 1.20 -25.74
N GLY A 396 -1.33 0.67 -26.89
CA GLY A 396 -2.37 1.23 -27.76
C GLY A 396 -1.97 2.43 -28.62
N THR A 397 -0.70 2.84 -28.58
CA THR A 397 -0.25 4.13 -29.14
C THR A 397 0.44 4.00 -30.48
N SER A 398 1.48 3.17 -30.56
CA SER A 398 2.29 3.03 -31.78
C SER A 398 1.66 2.01 -32.72
N GLU A 399 1.45 2.40 -33.96
CA GLU A 399 1.01 1.51 -35.04
C GLU A 399 2.14 0.57 -35.46
N ILE A 400 1.82 -0.72 -35.58
CA ILE A 400 2.72 -1.79 -36.00
C ILE A 400 2.46 -2.15 -37.47
N ASN A 401 1.18 -2.22 -37.88
CA ASN A 401 0.76 -2.42 -39.26
C ASN A 401 -0.65 -1.82 -39.47
N SER A 402 -0.83 -1.09 -40.57
CA SER A 402 -2.15 -0.67 -41.05
C SER A 402 -2.90 -1.86 -41.64
N ILE A 403 -4.19 -1.98 -41.33
CA ILE A 403 -5.03 -3.06 -41.86
C ILE A 403 -5.52 -2.68 -43.26
N VAL A 404 -5.39 -3.60 -44.23
CA VAL A 404 -5.88 -3.44 -45.61
C VAL A 404 -7.13 -4.30 -45.79
N GLU A 405 -8.17 -3.70 -46.37
CA GLU A 405 -9.46 -4.34 -46.62
C GLU A 405 -9.34 -5.61 -47.48
N GLY A 406 -10.31 -6.52 -47.33
CA GLY A 406 -10.38 -7.78 -48.08
C GLY A 406 -9.37 -8.87 -47.67
N LYS A 407 -8.43 -8.62 -46.74
CA LYS A 407 -7.49 -9.63 -46.23
C LYS A 407 -7.98 -10.29 -44.94
N ILE A 408 -7.70 -11.59 -44.79
CA ILE A 408 -7.94 -12.34 -43.54
C ILE A 408 -6.92 -11.88 -42.49
N LEU A 409 -7.43 -11.45 -41.33
CA LEU A 409 -6.61 -10.98 -40.22
C LEU A 409 -6.03 -12.16 -39.43
N LYS A 410 -4.70 -12.28 -39.40
CA LYS A 410 -3.97 -13.22 -38.51
C LYS A 410 -3.66 -12.55 -37.17
N VAL A 411 -4.68 -12.43 -36.32
CA VAL A 411 -4.54 -11.98 -34.93
C VAL A 411 -4.08 -13.12 -34.00
N ASN A 412 -3.43 -12.76 -32.91
CA ASN A 412 -3.06 -13.65 -31.80
C ASN A 412 -3.48 -13.03 -30.45
N ALA A 413 -3.38 -13.77 -29.36
CA ALA A 413 -3.78 -13.31 -28.02
C ALA A 413 -2.92 -12.16 -27.43
N PHE A 414 -1.91 -11.69 -28.15
CA PHE A 414 -1.08 -10.53 -27.80
C PHE A 414 -1.29 -9.34 -28.77
N SER A 415 -2.23 -9.46 -29.71
CA SER A 415 -2.54 -8.43 -30.70
C SER A 415 -3.45 -7.37 -30.11
N ALA A 416 -2.96 -6.14 -30.01
CA ALA A 416 -3.79 -4.99 -29.68
C ALA A 416 -4.28 -4.29 -30.95
N LEU A 417 -5.51 -3.80 -30.89
CA LEU A 417 -6.23 -3.16 -31.99
C LEU A 417 -6.54 -1.71 -31.61
N ALA A 418 -6.33 -0.77 -32.53
CA ALA A 418 -6.85 0.59 -32.42
C ALA A 418 -8.03 0.80 -33.37
N VAL A 419 -9.08 1.44 -32.83
CA VAL A 419 -10.25 1.97 -33.53
C VAL A 419 -9.98 3.46 -33.74
N ASP A 420 -9.66 3.81 -34.97
CA ASP A 420 -9.20 5.14 -35.35
C ASP A 420 -10.33 5.97 -35.95
N TRP A 421 -10.77 6.96 -35.18
CA TRP A 421 -11.78 7.95 -35.56
C TRP A 421 -11.13 9.23 -36.09
N ASP A 422 -11.76 9.89 -37.05
CA ASP A 422 -11.48 11.31 -37.33
C ASP A 422 -12.24 12.23 -36.34
N SER A 423 -11.78 13.47 -36.18
CA SER A 423 -12.32 14.39 -35.17
C SER A 423 -13.79 14.76 -35.42
N ASP A 424 -14.18 14.92 -36.68
CA ASP A 424 -15.53 15.40 -37.04
C ASP A 424 -16.57 14.29 -36.87
N THR A 425 -16.27 13.07 -37.37
CA THR A 425 -17.11 11.89 -37.13
C THR A 425 -17.18 11.53 -35.65
N ARG A 426 -16.10 11.69 -34.86
CA ARG A 426 -16.15 11.54 -33.39
C ARG A 426 -17.12 12.55 -32.78
N ARG A 427 -16.98 13.84 -33.08
CA ARG A 427 -17.83 14.92 -32.53
C ARG A 427 -19.31 14.76 -32.86
N LEU A 428 -19.63 14.24 -34.05
CA LEU A 428 -21.00 14.08 -34.52
C LEU A 428 -21.67 12.81 -33.96
N LEU A 429 -20.95 11.68 -33.90
CA LEU A 429 -21.57 10.38 -33.63
C LEU A 429 -21.29 9.84 -32.21
N PHE A 430 -20.17 10.19 -31.58
CA PHE A 430 -19.75 9.59 -30.30
C PHE A 430 -20.31 10.35 -29.09
N ASP A 431 -21.21 9.74 -28.33
CA ASP A 431 -21.71 10.31 -27.08
C ASP A 431 -20.79 9.99 -25.91
N GLU A 432 -19.92 10.95 -25.56
CA GLU A 432 -18.96 10.78 -24.48
C GLU A 432 -19.61 10.72 -23.08
N GLN A 433 -20.82 11.25 -22.90
CA GLN A 433 -21.54 11.14 -21.63
C GLN A 433 -22.14 9.74 -21.46
N GLU A 434 -22.75 9.17 -22.50
CA GLU A 434 -23.26 7.80 -22.47
C GLU A 434 -22.12 6.77 -22.46
N ALA A 435 -21.01 7.03 -23.16
CA ALA A 435 -19.82 6.17 -23.09
C ALA A 435 -19.24 6.07 -21.67
N GLN A 436 -19.30 7.16 -20.89
CA GLN A 436 -18.88 7.21 -19.49
C GLN A 436 -20.00 6.86 -18.49
N ALA A 437 -21.25 6.65 -18.94
CA ALA A 437 -22.38 6.39 -18.06
C ALA A 437 -22.31 4.99 -17.44
N PHE A 438 -22.38 4.94 -16.11
CA PHE A 438 -22.35 3.72 -15.32
C PHE A 438 -23.44 3.73 -14.23
N GLU A 439 -23.87 2.54 -13.83
CA GLU A 439 -24.86 2.34 -12.77
C GLU A 439 -24.18 1.92 -11.45
N LYS A 440 -24.87 2.07 -10.32
CA LYS A 440 -24.33 1.72 -8.99
C LYS A 440 -25.14 0.60 -8.37
N HIS A 441 -24.52 -0.55 -8.18
CA HIS A 441 -25.15 -1.69 -7.53
C HIS A 441 -25.52 -1.37 -6.06
N GLY A 442 -26.50 -2.08 -5.49
CA GLY A 442 -26.94 -1.89 -4.10
C GLY A 442 -25.83 -2.03 -3.05
N SER A 443 -24.71 -2.72 -3.36
CA SER A 443 -23.54 -2.76 -2.47
C SER A 443 -22.80 -1.41 -2.35
N MET A 444 -22.94 -0.50 -3.31
CA MET A 444 -22.45 0.88 -3.22
C MET A 444 -23.24 1.72 -2.22
N LEU A 445 -24.54 1.43 -2.04
CA LEU A 445 -25.46 2.15 -1.17
C LEU A 445 -25.31 1.79 0.32
N GLN A 446 -24.59 0.70 0.65
CA GLN A 446 -24.22 0.45 2.03
C GLN A 446 -23.31 1.60 2.53
N PRO A 447 -23.63 2.24 3.67
CA PRO A 447 -22.75 3.26 4.23
C PRO A 447 -21.38 2.65 4.49
N GLN A 448 -20.30 3.40 4.23
CA GLN A 448 -18.96 2.95 4.60
C GLN A 448 -18.95 2.61 6.09
N LYS A 449 -18.80 1.32 6.44
CA LYS A 449 -18.55 0.91 7.82
C LYS A 449 -17.31 1.68 8.27
N LYS A 450 -17.47 2.60 9.23
CA LYS A 450 -16.38 3.39 9.80
C LYS A 450 -15.20 2.45 10.06
N LYS A 451 -14.00 2.79 9.55
CA LYS A 451 -12.79 1.94 9.60
C LYS A 451 -12.67 1.35 11.00
N ALA A 452 -12.98 0.05 11.15
CA ALA A 452 -13.23 -0.58 12.44
C ALA A 452 -12.09 -0.28 13.43
N VAL A 453 -12.39 0.55 14.43
CA VAL A 453 -11.50 0.90 15.51
C VAL A 453 -11.39 -0.30 16.44
N VAL A 454 -10.17 -0.60 16.87
CA VAL A 454 -9.89 -1.65 17.87
C VAL A 454 -9.48 -0.94 19.15
N ALA A 455 -10.08 -1.28 20.29
CA ALA A 455 -9.63 -0.71 21.56
C ALA A 455 -8.36 -1.43 22.04
N LEU A 456 -7.46 -0.73 22.74
CA LEU A 456 -6.21 -1.29 23.25
C LEU A 456 -6.45 -2.54 24.12
N ARG A 457 -7.55 -2.54 24.90
CA ARG A 457 -8.00 -3.70 25.69
C ARG A 457 -8.18 -4.95 24.81
N ASP A 458 -8.74 -4.82 23.61
CA ASP A 458 -9.06 -5.95 22.73
C ASP A 458 -7.75 -6.61 22.24
N CYS A 459 -6.67 -5.82 22.10
CA CYS A 459 -5.32 -6.30 21.79
C CYS A 459 -4.62 -6.95 23.01
N ILE A 460 -4.93 -6.51 24.24
CA ILE A 460 -4.43 -7.11 25.49
C ILE A 460 -5.15 -8.44 25.77
N GLU A 461 -6.46 -8.49 25.58
CA GLU A 461 -7.26 -9.73 25.59
C GLU A 461 -6.69 -10.73 24.58
N LEU A 462 -6.48 -10.31 23.33
CA LEU A 462 -5.89 -11.16 22.29
C LEU A 462 -4.50 -11.69 22.68
N PHE A 463 -3.65 -10.85 23.30
CA PHE A 463 -2.34 -11.25 23.83
C PHE A 463 -2.44 -12.30 24.95
N THR A 464 -3.48 -12.26 25.79
CA THR A 464 -3.71 -13.23 26.87
C THR A 464 -4.58 -14.43 26.49
N THR A 465 -5.03 -14.54 25.23
CA THR A 465 -5.67 -15.77 24.74
C THR A 465 -4.68 -16.94 24.68
N MET A 466 -5.23 -18.16 24.62
CA MET A 466 -4.42 -19.36 24.41
C MET A 466 -4.21 -19.59 22.90
N GLU A 467 -2.96 -19.59 22.47
CA GLU A 467 -2.53 -19.88 21.09
C GLU A 467 -1.92 -21.29 20.98
N THR A 468 -1.85 -21.85 19.77
CA THR A 468 -1.12 -23.10 19.50
C THR A 468 0.22 -22.78 18.83
N LEU A 469 1.31 -23.35 19.35
CA LEU A 469 2.64 -23.12 18.80
C LEU A 469 2.76 -23.60 17.34
N GLY A 470 3.36 -22.76 16.50
CA GLY A 470 3.60 -23.07 15.09
C GLY A 470 4.63 -24.18 14.90
N GLU A 471 4.62 -24.79 13.71
CA GLU A 471 5.52 -25.92 13.36
C GLU A 471 7.02 -25.60 13.49
N HIS A 472 7.37 -24.31 13.46
CA HIS A 472 8.75 -23.83 13.54
C HIS A 472 9.19 -23.37 14.94
N ASP A 473 8.28 -23.33 15.93
CA ASP A 473 8.60 -23.04 17.35
C ASP A 473 7.94 -24.07 18.32
N PRO A 474 8.20 -25.39 18.18
CA PRO A 474 7.57 -26.41 19.01
C PRO A 474 8.30 -26.58 20.37
N TRP A 475 7.54 -26.54 21.47
CA TRP A 475 8.06 -26.71 22.83
C TRP A 475 8.57 -28.13 23.13
N TYR A 476 9.76 -28.24 23.74
CA TYR A 476 10.27 -29.53 24.23
C TYR A 476 9.51 -30.01 25.47
N CYS A 477 8.67 -31.04 25.32
CA CYS A 477 7.96 -31.61 26.45
C CYS A 477 8.84 -32.63 27.20
N PRO A 478 9.18 -32.40 28.49
CA PRO A 478 10.07 -33.30 29.24
C PRO A 478 9.47 -34.68 29.49
N ASN A 479 8.14 -34.80 29.57
CA ASN A 479 7.46 -36.08 29.74
C ASN A 479 7.49 -36.92 28.45
N CYS A 480 7.25 -36.29 27.29
CA CYS A 480 7.28 -36.96 25.99
C CYS A 480 8.71 -37.13 25.42
N LYS A 481 9.69 -36.43 25.99
CA LYS A 481 11.09 -36.31 25.51
C LYS A 481 11.21 -35.92 24.04
N LYS A 482 10.25 -35.12 23.55
CA LYS A 482 10.13 -34.66 22.16
C LYS A 482 9.57 -33.25 22.10
N HIS A 483 9.94 -32.50 21.07
CA HIS A 483 9.28 -31.25 20.70
C HIS A 483 7.81 -31.51 20.30
N GLN A 484 6.90 -30.64 20.72
CA GLN A 484 5.46 -30.74 20.49
C GLN A 484 4.89 -29.34 20.24
N GLN A 485 3.85 -29.23 19.41
CA GLN A 485 3.04 -28.01 19.29
C GLN A 485 2.14 -27.88 20.52
N ALA A 486 2.72 -27.41 21.63
CA ALA A 486 1.97 -27.09 22.84
C ALA A 486 0.98 -25.95 22.58
N THR A 487 -0.12 -25.92 23.33
CA THR A 487 -0.84 -24.66 23.49
C THR A 487 -0.11 -23.81 24.54
N LYS A 488 -0.02 -22.51 24.27
CA LYS A 488 0.68 -21.52 25.08
C LYS A 488 -0.30 -20.42 25.46
N LYS A 489 -0.23 -19.95 26.69
CA LYS A 489 -0.97 -18.78 27.17
C LYS A 489 -0.05 -17.91 28.01
N PHE A 490 -0.13 -16.60 27.83
CA PHE A 490 0.46 -15.61 28.72
C PHE A 490 -0.62 -14.99 29.60
N ASP A 491 -0.37 -14.88 30.89
CA ASP A 491 -1.12 -14.04 31.82
C ASP A 491 -0.18 -12.96 32.40
N LEU A 492 -0.68 -11.77 32.70
CA LEU A 492 0.12 -10.73 33.36
C LEU A 492 0.13 -11.02 34.87
N TRP A 493 1.30 -11.20 35.49
CA TRP A 493 1.41 -11.43 36.93
C TRP A 493 1.72 -10.16 37.71
N SER A 494 2.69 -9.37 37.22
CA SER A 494 2.98 -8.03 37.76
C SER A 494 3.42 -7.08 36.66
N LEU A 495 3.08 -5.79 36.82
CA LEU A 495 3.37 -4.75 35.84
C LEU A 495 4.37 -3.70 36.35
N PRO A 496 5.21 -3.15 35.47
CA PRO A 496 6.29 -2.21 35.81
C PRO A 496 5.79 -0.81 36.18
N ARG A 497 6.71 0.06 36.65
CA ARG A 497 6.44 1.49 36.87
C ARG A 497 6.19 2.24 35.57
N ILE A 498 6.91 1.88 34.50
CA ILE A 498 6.72 2.37 33.14
C ILE A 498 6.40 1.17 32.25
N LEU A 499 5.16 1.09 31.78
CA LEU A 499 4.69 0.05 30.88
C LEU A 499 4.89 0.52 29.43
N VAL A 500 5.75 -0.19 28.70
CA VAL A 500 5.95 0.02 27.26
C VAL A 500 5.06 -0.96 26.50
N VAL A 501 4.26 -0.45 25.57
CA VAL A 501 3.30 -1.22 24.77
C VAL A 501 3.55 -0.99 23.28
N HIS A 502 4.18 -1.95 22.63
CA HIS A 502 4.33 -2.01 21.18
C HIS A 502 3.09 -2.65 20.53
N LEU A 503 2.57 -1.98 19.50
CA LEU A 503 1.49 -2.49 18.67
C LEU A 503 2.11 -3.20 17.47
N LYS A 504 1.97 -4.53 17.35
CA LYS A 504 2.59 -5.36 16.31
C LYS A 504 1.95 -5.11 14.93
N ARG A 505 2.27 -3.95 14.35
CA ARG A 505 1.76 -3.49 13.05
C ARG A 505 2.43 -4.18 11.88
N PHE A 506 3.71 -4.52 11.99
CA PHE A 506 4.48 -5.10 10.91
C PHE A 506 4.30 -6.62 10.82
N SER A 507 4.06 -7.10 9.60
CA SER A 507 3.96 -8.53 9.28
C SER A 507 4.99 -8.91 8.22
N TYR A 508 5.75 -9.96 8.49
CA TYR A 508 6.86 -10.45 7.68
C TYR A 508 6.48 -11.80 7.07
N SER A 509 6.40 -11.84 5.74
CA SER A 509 6.33 -13.08 4.96
C SER A 509 7.61 -13.25 4.14
N ARG A 510 7.85 -14.44 3.59
CA ARG A 510 8.99 -14.70 2.70
C ARG A 510 8.97 -13.85 1.42
N TYR A 511 7.80 -13.36 1.02
CA TYR A 511 7.58 -12.66 -0.26
C TYR A 511 7.01 -11.24 -0.12
N TRP A 512 6.54 -10.82 1.06
CA TRP A 512 6.01 -9.47 1.29
C TRP A 512 6.22 -8.99 2.73
N ARG A 513 6.14 -7.67 2.90
CA ARG A 513 6.24 -6.94 4.17
C ARG A 513 5.04 -6.00 4.25
N ASP A 514 4.17 -6.17 5.24
CA ASP A 514 2.92 -5.42 5.36
C ASP A 514 2.85 -4.64 6.68
N LYS A 515 2.02 -3.59 6.72
CA LYS A 515 1.79 -2.72 7.89
C LYS A 515 0.29 -2.55 8.15
N LEU A 516 -0.16 -3.07 9.28
CA LEU A 516 -1.53 -2.93 9.77
C LEU A 516 -1.83 -1.47 10.15
N ASP A 517 -2.54 -0.79 9.24
CA ASP A 517 -2.89 0.63 9.29
C ASP A 517 -4.18 0.90 10.12
N THR A 518 -4.61 -0.07 10.93
CA THR A 518 -5.78 -0.03 11.83
C THR A 518 -5.61 1.04 12.91
N VAL A 519 -6.64 1.87 13.13
CA VAL A 519 -6.70 2.76 14.30
C VAL A 519 -6.88 1.90 15.55
N VAL A 520 -5.93 2.01 16.47
CA VAL A 520 -6.04 1.45 17.82
C VAL A 520 -6.39 2.61 18.74
N GLU A 521 -7.51 2.50 19.44
CA GLU A 521 -7.97 3.48 20.43
C GLU A 521 -7.38 3.14 21.79
N PHE A 522 -6.55 4.04 22.32
CA PHE A 522 -5.86 3.86 23.59
C PHE A 522 -6.12 5.07 24.50
N PRO A 523 -6.44 4.88 25.79
CA PRO A 523 -6.72 5.99 26.68
C PRO A 523 -5.43 6.77 27.00
N ILE A 524 -5.48 8.09 26.88
CA ILE A 524 -4.35 8.98 27.20
C ILE A 524 -4.18 9.08 28.72
N ARG A 525 -5.27 8.92 29.48
CA ARG A 525 -5.29 8.99 30.95
C ARG A 525 -6.12 7.85 31.52
N GLY A 526 -5.72 7.28 32.64
CA GLY A 526 -6.51 6.31 33.39
C GLY A 526 -6.64 4.92 32.75
N LEU A 527 -5.62 4.44 32.02
CA LEU A 527 -5.56 3.05 31.55
C LEU A 527 -5.55 2.10 32.76
N ASN A 528 -6.67 1.43 33.02
CA ASN A 528 -6.77 0.42 34.06
C ASN A 528 -6.27 -0.94 33.53
N MET A 529 -5.08 -1.36 33.94
CA MET A 529 -4.55 -2.69 33.63
C MET A 529 -4.91 -3.75 34.66
N SER A 530 -5.54 -3.37 35.78
CA SER A 530 -5.77 -4.27 36.93
C SER A 530 -6.64 -5.49 36.60
N GLU A 531 -7.54 -5.36 35.62
CA GLU A 531 -8.42 -6.44 35.16
C GLU A 531 -7.69 -7.55 34.36
N PHE A 532 -6.49 -7.27 33.84
CA PHE A 532 -5.66 -8.23 33.12
C PHE A 532 -4.58 -8.89 34.00
N VAL A 533 -4.47 -8.49 35.28
CA VAL A 533 -3.45 -8.99 36.21
C VAL A 533 -4.01 -10.15 37.06
N CYS A 534 -3.30 -11.29 37.07
CA CYS A 534 -3.78 -12.54 37.64
C CYS A 534 -3.29 -12.85 39.08
N ASP A 535 -2.45 -12.02 39.71
CA ASP A 535 -2.18 -12.14 41.15
C ASP A 535 -3.36 -11.55 41.95
N PRO A 536 -4.13 -12.35 42.72
CA PRO A 536 -5.27 -11.86 43.50
C PRO A 536 -4.88 -10.91 44.65
N ARG A 537 -3.58 -10.66 44.85
CA ARG A 537 -3.04 -9.71 45.84
C ARG A 537 -2.47 -8.45 45.17
N ALA A 538 -2.64 -8.30 43.86
CA ALA A 538 -2.22 -7.11 43.13
C ALA A 538 -2.93 -5.85 43.66
N GLY A 539 -2.17 -4.76 43.79
CA GLY A 539 -2.74 -3.43 43.98
C GLY A 539 -3.28 -2.85 42.67
N SER A 540 -3.86 -1.65 42.75
CA SER A 540 -4.36 -0.95 41.57
C SER A 540 -3.23 -0.63 40.56
N TYR A 541 -3.52 -0.92 39.29
CA TYR A 541 -2.62 -0.77 38.15
C TYR A 541 -3.23 0.21 37.13
N VAL A 542 -3.37 1.47 37.54
CA VAL A 542 -3.81 2.57 36.67
C VAL A 542 -2.59 3.32 36.12
N TYR A 543 -2.61 3.60 34.81
CA TYR A 543 -1.54 4.27 34.09
C TYR A 543 -2.03 5.50 33.32
N ASP A 544 -1.15 6.49 33.14
CA ASP A 544 -1.34 7.62 32.22
C ASP A 544 -0.26 7.60 31.13
N LEU A 545 -0.60 8.04 29.93
CA LEU A 545 0.30 8.06 28.77
C LEU A 545 1.31 9.21 28.92
N ILE A 546 2.60 8.91 28.69
CA ILE A 546 3.69 9.90 28.76
C ILE A 546 4.40 10.12 27.41
N ALA A 547 4.41 9.12 26.52
CA ALA A 547 4.92 9.27 25.16
C ALA A 547 4.33 8.25 24.18
N VAL A 548 4.41 8.58 22.89
CA VAL A 548 4.05 7.72 21.75
C VAL A 548 5.13 7.86 20.69
N SER A 549 5.71 6.75 20.24
CA SER A 549 6.41 6.71 18.95
C SER A 549 5.41 6.44 17.84
N ASN A 550 5.43 7.29 16.82
CA ASN A 550 4.61 7.18 15.61
C ASN A 550 5.44 6.58 14.46
N HIS A 551 4.79 5.87 13.54
CA HIS A 551 5.36 5.50 12.26
C HIS A 551 4.42 5.83 11.09
N TYR A 552 4.88 6.64 10.15
CA TYR A 552 4.21 7.01 8.89
C TYR A 552 4.83 6.24 7.73
N GLY A 553 4.10 6.04 6.62
CA GLY A 553 4.58 5.24 5.49
C GLY A 553 4.68 3.73 5.78
N ALA A 554 5.45 3.02 4.95
CA ALA A 554 5.55 1.55 4.89
C ALA A 554 6.94 1.05 5.32
N MET A 555 7.09 -0.26 5.53
CA MET A 555 8.26 -0.91 6.17
C MET A 555 9.57 -0.93 5.35
N GLY A 556 9.66 -0.10 4.32
CA GLY A 556 10.88 0.17 3.54
C GLY A 556 11.05 1.64 3.14
N VAL A 557 9.96 2.44 3.23
CA VAL A 557 9.94 3.90 3.08
C VAL A 557 8.85 4.45 4.01
N GLY A 558 9.27 4.97 5.15
CA GLY A 558 8.44 5.56 6.18
C GLY A 558 9.18 6.63 6.98
N HIS A 559 8.58 7.10 8.06
CA HIS A 559 9.14 8.13 8.94
C HIS A 559 8.70 7.92 10.39
N TYR A 560 9.60 8.16 11.34
CA TYR A 560 9.34 8.00 12.77
C TYR A 560 9.38 9.33 13.49
N THR A 561 8.31 9.64 14.21
CA THR A 561 8.19 10.86 15.03
C THR A 561 7.68 10.50 16.42
N ALA A 562 7.60 11.45 17.34
CA ALA A 562 7.08 11.17 18.68
C ALA A 562 6.18 12.26 19.22
N TYR A 563 5.10 11.86 19.91
CA TYR A 563 4.46 12.71 20.92
C TYR A 563 5.08 12.40 22.29
N ALA A 564 5.33 13.42 23.11
CA ALA A 564 5.67 13.22 24.51
C ALA A 564 5.19 14.36 25.40
N LYS A 565 4.85 14.02 26.65
CA LYS A 565 4.44 14.97 27.69
C LYS A 565 5.68 15.43 28.46
N ASN A 566 5.93 16.74 28.48
CA ASN A 566 7.09 17.29 29.18
C ASN A 566 6.86 17.33 30.69
N LYS A 567 7.71 16.62 31.46
CA LYS A 567 7.59 16.46 32.92
C LYS A 567 7.63 17.76 33.75
N VAL A 568 8.07 18.88 33.18
CA VAL A 568 8.27 20.16 33.90
C VAL A 568 7.08 21.10 33.77
N ASN A 569 6.35 21.05 32.64
CA ASN A 569 5.22 21.94 32.37
C ASN A 569 3.90 21.21 32.05
N ASP A 570 3.93 19.88 32.04
CA ASP A 570 2.80 18.97 31.84
C ASP A 570 2.08 19.11 30.48
N LYS A 571 2.71 19.75 29.49
CA LYS A 571 2.20 19.91 28.12
C LYS A 571 2.71 18.83 27.18
N TRP A 572 1.92 18.53 26.16
CA TRP A 572 2.30 17.65 25.07
C TRP A 572 3.06 18.40 23.98
N TYR A 573 4.07 17.74 23.44
CA TYR A 573 4.89 18.20 22.33
C TYR A 573 5.01 17.11 21.27
N TYR A 574 5.07 17.53 20.01
CA TYR A 574 5.38 16.71 18.86
C TYR A 574 6.83 16.95 18.45
N PHE A 575 7.58 15.87 18.25
CA PHE A 575 8.99 15.86 17.93
C PHE A 575 9.19 15.18 16.56
N ASP A 576 9.62 15.97 15.58
CA ASP A 576 9.85 15.58 14.18
C ASP A 576 11.31 15.87 13.84
N ASP A 577 12.17 14.89 14.08
CA ASP A 577 13.64 14.99 14.13
C ASP A 577 14.18 16.18 14.95
N SER A 578 14.51 17.29 14.28
CA SER A 578 15.03 18.53 14.88
C SER A 578 13.96 19.59 15.15
N SER A 579 12.73 19.37 14.68
CA SER A 579 11.57 20.23 14.91
C SER A 579 10.82 19.80 16.16
N VAL A 580 10.39 20.78 16.97
CA VAL A 580 9.57 20.56 18.16
C VAL A 580 8.43 21.57 18.15
N SER A 581 7.19 21.07 18.16
CA SER A 581 5.97 21.88 18.22
C SER A 581 5.09 21.47 19.40
N MET A 582 4.22 22.37 19.86
CA MET A 582 3.24 22.04 20.90
C MET A 582 2.09 21.23 20.28
N ALA A 583 1.63 20.19 20.98
CA ALA A 583 0.57 19.29 20.55
C ALA A 583 -0.60 19.29 21.55
N SER A 584 -1.78 18.85 21.11
CA SER A 584 -2.97 18.66 21.94
C SER A 584 -3.36 17.18 22.05
N GLU A 585 -4.09 16.80 23.09
CA GLU A 585 -4.36 15.38 23.40
C GLU A 585 -5.20 14.68 22.30
N ASP A 586 -6.07 15.41 21.61
CA ASP A 586 -6.84 14.94 20.45
C ASP A 586 -5.98 14.50 19.25
N GLN A 587 -4.74 14.97 19.15
CA GLN A 587 -3.82 14.67 18.05
C GLN A 587 -3.05 13.36 18.24
N ILE A 588 -3.09 12.76 19.43
CA ILE A 588 -2.21 11.64 19.82
C ILE A 588 -2.75 10.30 19.33
N VAL A 589 -4.07 10.07 19.42
CA VAL A 589 -4.71 8.77 19.12
C VAL A 589 -4.93 8.63 17.61
N THR A 590 -3.90 8.17 16.91
CA THR A 590 -3.91 8.02 15.44
C THR A 590 -3.49 6.62 14.99
N LYS A 591 -3.74 6.29 13.72
CA LYS A 591 -3.21 5.06 13.09
C LYS A 591 -1.68 5.00 13.03
N ALA A 592 -0.99 6.12 13.21
CA ALA A 592 0.48 6.17 13.18
C ALA A 592 1.10 5.69 14.50
N ALA A 593 0.38 5.77 15.62
CA ALA A 593 0.86 5.35 16.94
C ALA A 593 1.33 3.88 16.90
N TYR A 594 2.57 3.64 17.32
CA TYR A 594 3.28 2.37 17.12
C TYR A 594 3.86 1.78 18.41
N VAL A 595 4.49 2.61 19.25
CA VAL A 595 4.90 2.22 20.61
C VAL A 595 4.41 3.25 21.62
N LEU A 596 3.62 2.81 22.59
CA LEU A 596 3.04 3.63 23.67
C LEU A 596 3.90 3.49 24.93
N PHE A 597 4.10 4.59 25.65
CA PHE A 597 4.79 4.63 26.95
C PHE A 597 3.80 5.12 28.00
N TYR A 598 3.52 4.25 28.98
CA TYR A 598 2.56 4.48 30.05
C TYR A 598 3.26 4.54 31.40
N GLN A 599 3.04 5.60 32.18
CA GLN A 599 3.52 5.71 33.56
C GLN A 599 2.43 5.29 34.54
N ARG A 600 2.76 4.38 35.45
CA ARG A 600 1.87 3.97 36.54
C ARG A 600 1.62 5.15 37.47
N ARG A 601 0.37 5.40 37.85
CA ARG A 601 0.06 6.33 38.94
C ARG A 601 0.64 5.80 40.25
N SER A 602 1.28 6.68 41.01
CA SER A 602 1.48 6.43 42.43
C SER A 602 0.12 6.27 43.10
N SER A 603 -0.04 5.24 43.93
CA SER A 603 -1.07 5.28 44.97
C SER A 603 -0.66 6.34 45.99
N GLU A 604 -1.57 7.26 46.31
CA GLU A 604 -1.50 8.09 47.52
C GLU A 604 -1.65 7.22 48.78
#